data_AF-A4J3S1-F1
#
_entry.id   AF-A4J3S1-F1
#
_cell.length_a   1.000
_cell.length_b   1.000
_cell.length_c   1.000
_cell.angle_alpha   90.00
_cell.angle_beta   90.00
_cell.angle_gamma   90.00
#
_symmetry.space_group_name_H-M   'P 1'
#
loop_
_entity.id
_entity.type
_entity.pdbx_description
1 polymer ?
#
loop_
_entity_poly.entity_id
_entity_poly.type
_entity_poly.pdbx_seq_one_letter_code
_entity_poly.pdbx_strand_id
1 'polypeptide(L)'
;MDRKIVQISFAGNYEVLYDFFTDLDLQIGDPVVCHTVRGYNVGKVVGFVDGSTKATNWIVQKVDVEGHMQRLAKIRQAKELEELLG
;
A
#
# COMPACT_ATOMS: atom_id res chain seq x y z
N MET A 1 0.45 -21.32 2.27
CA MET A 1 0.44 -19.91 1.83
C MET A 1 -0.11 -19.90 0.42
N ASP A 2 -1.29 -19.32 0.23
CA ASP A 2 -1.91 -19.23 -1.09
C ASP A 2 -1.27 -18.07 -1.84
N ARG A 3 -0.38 -18.39 -2.77
CA ARG A 3 0.30 -17.41 -3.61
C ARG A 3 -0.69 -16.84 -4.64
N LYS A 4 -0.92 -15.53 -4.59
CA LYS A 4 -1.69 -14.77 -5.57
C LYS A 4 -0.76 -13.85 -6.37
N ILE A 5 -1.25 -13.33 -7.48
CA ILE A 5 -0.58 -12.27 -8.24
C ILE A 5 -1.48 -11.04 -8.20
N VAL A 6 -0.91 -9.94 -7.70
CA VAL A 6 -1.58 -8.65 -7.61
C VAL A 6 -0.96 -7.70 -8.62
N GLN A 7 -1.81 -6.92 -9.25
CA GLN A 7 -1.43 -5.88 -10.18
C GLN A 7 -1.52 -4.52 -9.49
N ILE A 8 -0.46 -3.72 -9.61
CA ILE A 8 -0.35 -2.41 -8.98
C ILE A 8 0.02 -1.33 -10.01
N SER A 9 -0.33 -0.08 -9.70
CA SER A 9 0.16 1.11 -10.39
C SER A 9 0.97 1.98 -9.42
N PHE A 10 2.07 2.59 -9.88
CA PHE A 10 2.81 3.56 -9.10
C PHE A 10 2.22 4.97 -9.24
N ALA A 11 2.36 5.79 -8.19
CA ALA A 11 1.93 7.18 -8.25
C ALA A 11 2.65 7.93 -9.40
N GLY A 12 1.88 8.66 -10.20
CA GLY A 12 2.40 9.41 -11.35
C GLY A 12 2.56 8.60 -12.64
N ASN A 13 2.29 7.30 -12.63
CA ASN A 13 2.25 6.47 -13.84
C ASN A 13 1.11 5.44 -13.75
N TYR A 14 -0.11 5.89 -14.05
CA TYR A 14 -1.33 5.07 -13.99
C TYR A 14 -1.53 4.20 -15.23
N GLU A 15 -0.80 4.47 -16.32
CA GLU A 15 -0.90 3.71 -17.57
C GLU A 15 -0.09 2.41 -17.52
N VAL A 16 0.96 2.37 -16.70
CA VAL A 16 1.82 1.18 -16.56
C VAL A 16 1.44 0.38 -15.32
N LEU A 17 1.05 -0.85 -15.57
CA LEU A 17 0.70 -1.82 -14.54
C LEU A 17 1.86 -2.80 -14.30
N TYR A 18 2.06 -3.13 -13.03
CA TYR A 18 3.14 -4.00 -12.57
C TYR A 18 2.56 -5.15 -11.77
N ASP A 19 3.03 -6.35 -12.04
CA ASP A 19 2.54 -7.56 -11.38
C ASP A 19 3.53 -7.97 -10.28
N PHE A 20 3.01 -8.32 -9.11
CA PHE A 20 3.78 -8.78 -7.95
C PHE A 20 3.13 -10.01 -7.34
N PHE A 21 3.94 -10.88 -6.75
CA PHE A 21 3.42 -11.95 -5.90
C PHE A 21 2.95 -11.41 -4.56
N THR A 22 1.94 -12.03 -3.98
CA THR A 22 1.49 -11.71 -2.62
C THR A 22 0.80 -12.90 -1.98
N ASP A 23 0.90 -12.98 -0.67
CA ASP A 23 0.14 -13.83 0.24
C ASP A 23 -0.71 -13.02 1.23
N LEU A 24 -0.71 -11.69 1.08
CA LEU A 24 -1.44 -10.76 1.94
C LEU A 24 -2.92 -10.69 1.53
N ASP A 25 -3.77 -10.34 2.49
CA ASP A 25 -5.16 -10.00 2.22
C ASP A 25 -5.26 -8.55 1.70
N LEU A 26 -5.34 -8.42 0.38
CA LEU A 26 -5.36 -7.16 -0.35
C LEU A 26 -6.69 -6.99 -1.09
N GLN A 27 -7.08 -5.74 -1.28
CA GLN A 27 -8.24 -5.33 -2.06
C GLN A 27 -7.84 -4.27 -3.09
N ILE A 28 -8.64 -4.13 -4.15
CA ILE A 28 -8.46 -3.05 -5.12
C ILE A 28 -8.56 -1.72 -4.40
N GLY A 29 -7.56 -0.86 -4.62
CA GLY A 29 -7.44 0.43 -3.98
C GLY A 29 -6.48 0.48 -2.81
N ASP A 30 -6.07 -0.68 -2.26
CA ASP A 30 -5.13 -0.72 -1.15
C ASP A 30 -3.77 -0.12 -1.54
N PRO A 31 -3.21 0.79 -0.73
CA PRO A 31 -1.82 1.19 -0.87
C PRO A 31 -0.91 0.09 -0.30
N VAL A 32 0.12 -0.26 -1.06
CA VAL A 32 1.05 -1.33 -0.72
C VAL A 32 2.49 -0.89 -0.93
N VAL A 33 3.39 -1.42 -0.10
CA VAL A 33 4.83 -1.31 -0.28
C VAL A 33 5.31 -2.52 -1.07
N CYS A 34 6.08 -2.29 -2.12
CA CYS A 34 6.71 -3.33 -2.92
C CYS A 34 8.22 -3.10 -3.03
N HIS A 35 8.97 -4.18 -3.20
CA HIS A 35 10.41 -4.10 -3.44
C HIS A 35 10.68 -4.08 -4.95
N THR A 36 11.30 -2.99 -5.42
CA THR A 36 11.69 -2.81 -6.82
C THR A 36 13.22 -2.84 -6.96
N VAL A 37 13.72 -2.91 -8.19
CA VAL A 37 15.17 -2.80 -8.46
C VAL A 37 15.80 -1.48 -7.97
N ARG A 38 14.98 -0.44 -7.74
CA ARG A 38 15.41 0.87 -7.23
C ARG A 38 15.18 1.02 -5.72
N GLY A 39 14.85 -0.07 -5.02
CA GLY A 39 14.48 -0.07 -3.61
C GLY A 39 12.97 -0.14 -3.39
N TYR A 40 12.54 0.21 -2.18
CA TYR A 40 11.13 0.17 -1.79
C TYR A 40 10.34 1.32 -2.41
N ASN A 41 9.14 1.01 -2.90
CA ASN A 41 8.24 2.00 -3.46
C ASN A 41 6.79 1.68 -3.04
N VAL A 42 5.92 2.69 -3.10
CA VAL A 42 4.50 2.58 -2.76
C VAL A 42 3.68 2.55 -4.05
N GLY A 43 2.88 1.50 -4.21
CA GLY A 43 1.91 1.40 -5.29
C GLY A 43 0.49 1.29 -4.76
N LYS A 44 -0.47 1.33 -5.68
CA LYS A 44 -1.89 1.10 -5.40
C LYS A 44 -2.34 -0.16 -6.12
N VAL A 45 -3.02 -1.06 -5.42
CA VAL A 45 -3.60 -2.26 -6.02
C VAL A 45 -4.69 -1.86 -6.99
N VAL A 46 -4.61 -2.36 -8.23
CA VAL A 46 -5.60 -2.11 -9.29
C VAL A 46 -6.34 -3.37 -9.71
N GLY A 47 -5.80 -4.56 -9.41
CA GLY A 47 -6.43 -5.82 -9.78
C GLY A 47 -5.65 -7.05 -9.34
N PHE A 48 -6.18 -8.21 -9.69
CA PHE A 48 -5.58 -9.53 -9.45
C PHE A 48 -5.63 -10.34 -10.73
N VAL A 49 -4.63 -11.19 -10.94
CA VAL A 49 -4.52 -12.04 -12.13
C VAL A 49 -4.14 -13.47 -11.74
N ASP A 50 -4.59 -14.45 -12.52
CA ASP A 50 -4.33 -15.87 -12.24
C ASP A 50 -2.91 -16.31 -12.61
N GLY A 51 -2.25 -15.55 -13.51
CA GLY A 51 -0.91 -15.86 -14.00
C GLY A 51 -0.23 -14.62 -14.59
N SER A 52 1.08 -14.52 -14.41
CA SER A 52 1.90 -13.47 -15.00
C SER A 52 3.34 -13.94 -15.21
N THR A 53 3.91 -13.61 -16.36
CA THR A 53 5.35 -13.75 -16.63
C THR A 53 6.15 -12.53 -16.17
N LYS A 54 5.47 -11.45 -15.77
CA LYS A 54 6.08 -10.18 -15.33
C LYS A 54 6.32 -10.14 -13.83
N ALA A 55 5.55 -10.90 -13.06
CA ALA A 55 5.70 -10.98 -11.61
C ALA A 55 7.04 -11.64 -11.26
N THR A 56 7.96 -10.83 -10.72
CA THR A 56 9.31 -11.27 -10.31
C THR A 56 9.57 -11.03 -8.84
N ASN A 57 8.85 -10.09 -8.21
CA ASN A 57 9.03 -9.69 -6.81
C ASN A 57 7.73 -9.82 -6.02
N TRP A 58 7.85 -9.75 -4.69
CA TRP A 58 6.73 -9.83 -3.77
C TRP A 58 6.31 -8.45 -3.25
N ILE A 59 5.01 -8.30 -2.95
CA ILE A 59 4.53 -7.23 -2.08
C ILE A 59 5.12 -7.44 -0.69
N VAL A 60 5.63 -6.35 -0.12
CA VAL A 60 6.28 -6.35 1.19
C VAL A 60 5.24 -6.18 2.28
N GLN A 61 4.32 -5.21 2.12
CA GLN A 61 3.34 -4.90 3.15
C GLN A 61 2.15 -4.10 2.60
N LYS A 62 0.96 -4.30 3.20
CA LYS A 62 -0.18 -3.38 3.06
C LYS A 62 0.00 -2.16 3.97
N VAL A 63 -0.15 -0.96 3.43
CA VAL A 63 -0.01 0.27 4.21
C VAL A 63 -1.22 0.42 5.14
N ASP A 64 -0.95 0.58 6.44
CA ASP A 64 -1.95 0.82 7.47
C ASP A 64 -2.44 2.29 7.44
N VAL A 65 -3.33 2.59 6.50
CA VAL A 65 -3.91 3.94 6.35
C VAL A 65 -4.81 4.28 7.53
N GLU A 66 -5.62 3.33 8.00
CA GLU A 66 -6.56 3.59 9.08
C GLU A 66 -5.83 3.91 10.39
N GLY A 67 -4.85 3.09 10.78
CA GLY A 67 -4.04 3.35 11.97
C GLY A 67 -3.24 4.64 11.86
N HIS A 68 -2.79 5.03 10.66
CA HIS A 68 -2.18 6.34 10.43
C HIS A 68 -3.17 7.48 10.67
N MET A 69 -4.39 7.40 10.12
CA MET A 69 -5.42 8.44 10.32
C MET A 69 -5.85 8.57 11.77
N GLN A 70 -6.01 7.45 12.49
CA GLN A 70 -6.30 7.47 13.92
C GLN A 70 -5.16 8.13 14.73
N ARG A 71 -3.90 7.88 14.35
CA ARG A 71 -2.74 8.54 14.97
C ARG A 71 -2.78 10.05 14.77
N LEU A 72 -3.09 10.52 13.55
CA LEU A 72 -3.22 11.95 13.25
C LEU A 72 -4.37 12.61 14.03
N ALA A 73 -5.52 11.94 14.13
CA ALA A 73 -6.65 12.43 14.90
C ALA A 73 -6.30 12.64 16.38
N LYS A 74 -5.59 11.68 17.00
CA LYS A 74 -5.12 11.79 18.40
C LYS A 74 -4.15 12.95 18.58
N ILE A 75 -3.21 13.15 17.66
CA ILE A 75 -2.26 14.27 17.70
C ILE A 75 -3.02 15.61 17.63
N ARG A 76 -4.03 15.70 16.77
CA ARG A 76 -4.86 16.90 16.64
C ARG A 76 -5.63 17.21 17.93
N GLN A 77 -6.28 16.21 18.51
CA GLN A 77 -7.01 16.36 19.78
C GLN A 77 -6.08 16.80 20.93
N ALA A 78 -4.86 16.27 20.98
CA ALA A 78 -3.88 16.67 21.99
C ALA A 78 -3.51 18.15 21.87
N LYS A 79 -3.27 18.64 20.64
CA LYS A 79 -2.97 20.06 20.38
C LYS A 79 -4.13 20.98 20.74
N GLU A 80 -5.35 20.62 20.35
CA GLU A 80 -6.55 21.40 20.65
C GLU A 80 -6.77 21.53 22.17
N LEU A 81 -6.44 20.48 22.95
CA LEU A 81 -6.52 20.53 24.42
C LEU A 81 -5.41 21.39 25.04
N GLU A 82 -4.18 21.31 24.52
CA GLU A 82 -3.06 22.16 24.97
C GLU A 82 -3.38 23.65 24.77
N GLU A 83 -3.96 24.02 23.62
CA GLU A 83 -4.37 25.40 23.32
C GLU A 83 -5.52 25.91 24.21
N LEU A 84 -6.33 25.01 24.78
CA LEU A 84 -7.48 25.37 25.63
C LEU A 84 -7.10 25.50 27.11
N LEU A 85 -6.03 24.83 27.52
CA LEU A 85 -5.55 24.79 28.91
C LEU A 85 -4.34 25.71 29.17
N GLY A 86 -3.67 26.19 28.12
CA GLY A 86 -2.59 27.19 28.18
C GLY A 86 -3.09 28.61 28.08
#